data_AF-U5S1I1-F1
#
_entry.id   AF-U5S1I1-F1
#
_cell.length_a   1.000
_cell.length_b   1.000
_cell.length_c   1.000
_cell.angle_alpha   90.00
_cell.angle_beta   90.00
_cell.angle_gamma   90.00
#
_symmetry.space_group_name_H-M   'P 1'
#
loop_
_entity.id
_entity.type
_entity.pdbx_description
1 polymer ?
#
loop_
_entity_poly.entity_id
_entity_poly.type
_entity_poly.pdbx_seq_one_letter_code
_entity_poly.pdbx_strand_id
1 'polypeptide(L)' 'MPIQPDKPIDMGVTKFCETCGLCAENCPSGSISKDNNRTSEAVYSTTNYGVKKWPFDACKCKAYWDDHNISACGNCVH' A
#
# COMPACT_ATOMS: atom_id res chain seq x y z
N MET A 1 3.82 -14.30 -29.29
CA MET A 1 2.64 -13.63 -29.87
C MET A 1 2.87 -12.13 -29.81
N PRO A 2 2.74 -11.38 -30.92
CA PRO A 2 2.75 -9.92 -30.90
C PRO A 2 1.34 -9.43 -30.51
N ILE A 3 1.18 -9.00 -29.26
CA ILE A 3 -0.06 -8.39 -28.75
C ILE A 3 0.21 -6.91 -28.56
N GLN A 4 -0.72 -6.06 -29.00
CA GLN A 4 -0.63 -4.61 -28.78
C GLN A 4 -0.98 -4.31 -27.31
N PRO A 5 -0.06 -3.72 -26.52
CA PRO A 5 -0.35 -3.35 -25.14
C PRO A 5 -1.25 -2.11 -25.09
N ASP A 6 -2.13 -2.08 -24.09
CA ASP A 6 -2.91 -0.89 -23.77
C ASP A 6 -2.04 0.23 -23.20
N LYS A 7 -2.60 1.45 -23.19
CA LYS A 7 -1.95 2.62 -22.60
C LYS A 7 -2.28 2.72 -21.11
N PRO A 8 -1.35 3.21 -20.27
CA PRO A 8 -1.66 3.56 -18.89
C PRO A 8 -2.75 4.62 -18.80
N ILE A 9 -3.52 4.60 -17.70
CA ILE A 9 -4.53 5.61 -17.37
C ILE A 9 -4.11 6.39 -16.13
N ASP A 10 -4.36 7.70 -16.13
CA ASP A 10 -4.35 8.54 -14.94
C ASP A 10 -5.75 9.11 -14.72
N MET A 11 -6.44 8.60 -13.72
CA MET A 11 -7.77 9.06 -13.30
C MET A 11 -7.73 9.86 -11.99
N GLY A 12 -6.55 10.34 -11.57
CA GLY A 12 -6.40 11.18 -10.39
C GLY A 12 -6.28 10.44 -9.05
N VAL A 13 -6.18 9.10 -9.06
CA VAL A 13 -6.04 8.29 -7.83
C VAL A 13 -4.90 8.78 -6.95
N THR A 14 -3.76 9.13 -7.56
CA THR A 14 -2.60 9.61 -6.80
C THR A 14 -2.93 10.87 -6.00
N LYS A 15 -3.58 11.85 -6.64
CA LYS A 15 -3.95 13.14 -6.02
C LYS A 15 -4.98 12.97 -4.92
N PHE A 16 -5.91 12.04 -5.10
CA PHE A 16 -6.89 11.71 -4.07
C PHE A 16 -6.24 11.06 -2.84
N CYS A 17 -5.34 10.10 -3.07
CA CYS A 17 -4.62 9.43 -1.98
C CYS A 17 -3.74 10.39 -1.17
N GLU A 18 -3.16 11.42 -1.79
CA GLU A 18 -2.34 12.45 -1.11
C GLU A 18 -3.09 13.21 0.01
N THR A 19 -4.42 13.26 -0.03
CA THR A 19 -5.23 13.98 0.98
C THR A 19 -6.17 13.08 1.78
N CYS A 20 -6.52 11.89 1.28
CA CYS A 20 -7.53 11.03 1.91
C CYS A 20 -7.02 10.33 3.18
N GLY A 21 -5.99 9.49 3.09
CA GLY A 21 -5.38 8.83 4.25
C GLY A 21 -6.26 7.82 5.04
N LEU A 22 -7.55 7.64 4.71
CA LEU A 22 -8.48 6.81 5.49
C LEU A 22 -8.00 5.37 5.74
N CYS A 23 -7.35 4.76 4.75
CA CYS A 23 -6.80 3.41 4.91
C CYS A 23 -5.65 3.36 5.93
N ALA A 24 -4.86 4.43 6.06
CA ALA A 24 -3.80 4.54 7.06
C ALA A 24 -4.36 4.76 8.46
N GLU A 25 -5.46 5.52 8.57
CA GLU A 25 -6.15 5.75 9.85
C GLU A 25 -6.80 4.48 10.39
N ASN A 26 -7.44 3.70 9.52
CA ASN A 26 -8.21 2.52 9.90
C ASN A 26 -7.40 1.21 9.87
N CYS A 27 -6.11 1.24 9.54
CA CYS A 27 -5.28 0.05 9.50
C CYS A 27 -5.08 -0.49 10.93
N PRO A 28 -5.64 -1.67 11.29
CA PRO A 28 -5.58 -2.15 12.68
C PRO A 28 -4.16 -2.58 13.09
N SER A 29 -3.33 -2.98 12.12
CA SER A 29 -1.92 -3.26 12.36
C SER A 29 -1.04 -2.00 12.35
N GLY A 30 -1.56 -0.85 11.89
CA GLY A 30 -0.75 0.35 11.65
C GLY A 30 0.42 0.08 10.70
N SER A 31 0.20 -0.71 9.65
CA SER A 31 1.19 -1.04 8.61
C SER A 31 1.31 0.01 7.51
N ILE A 32 0.26 0.82 7.32
CA ILE A 32 0.24 1.90 6.33
C ILE A 32 0.64 3.19 7.05
N SER A 33 1.64 3.90 6.51
CA SER A 33 2.13 5.14 7.13
C SER A 33 1.11 6.28 7.03
N LYS A 34 0.95 7.03 8.13
CA LYS A 34 0.12 8.23 8.19
C LYS A 34 0.80 9.47 7.57
N ASP A 35 2.11 9.44 7.41
CA ASP A 35 2.86 10.54 6.80
C ASP A 35 2.55 10.69 5.30
N ASN A 36 1.89 9.69 4.71
CA ASN A 36 1.33 9.70 3.36
C ASN A 36 2.30 10.12 2.24
N ASN A 37 3.61 9.89 2.47
CA ASN A 37 4.66 10.28 1.54
C ASN A 37 5.07 9.10 0.66
N ARG A 38 5.20 9.37 -0.64
CA ARG A 38 5.75 8.42 -1.61
C ARG A 38 7.27 8.55 -1.68
N THR A 39 7.95 7.42 -1.75
CA THR A 39 9.40 7.35 -1.95
C THR A 39 9.77 6.20 -2.86
N SER A 40 10.97 6.28 -3.44
CA SER A 40 11.61 5.21 -4.20
C SER A 40 12.61 4.40 -3.35
N GLU A 41 12.83 4.82 -2.10
CA GLU A 41 13.78 4.19 -1.17
C GLU A 41 13.23 2.88 -0.58
N ALA A 42 14.14 2.01 -0.16
CA ALA A 42 13.82 0.79 0.57
C ALA A 42 13.49 1.10 2.04
N VAL A 43 12.26 1.52 2.33
CA VAL A 43 11.83 1.89 3.71
C VAL A 43 11.67 0.68 4.63
N TYR A 44 11.16 -0.44 4.10
CA TYR A 44 11.03 -1.71 4.82
C TYR A 44 11.76 -2.83 4.07
N SER A 45 12.07 -3.93 4.75
CA SER A 45 12.70 -5.11 4.14
C SER A 45 11.91 -5.72 2.97
N THR A 46 10.61 -5.47 2.93
CA THR A 46 9.68 -5.94 1.88
C THR A 46 9.43 -4.89 0.79
N THR A 47 10.08 -3.72 0.87
CA THR A 47 9.89 -2.64 -0.10
C THR A 47 10.80 -2.85 -1.31
N ASN A 48 10.22 -3.12 -2.48
CA ASN A 48 10.98 -3.04 -3.74
C ASN A 48 11.42 -1.58 -3.99
N TYR A 49 12.74 -1.36 -4.10
CA TYR A 49 13.36 -0.04 -4.31
C TYR A 49 13.30 0.40 -5.78
N GLY A 50 13.56 1.68 -6.03
CA GLY A 50 13.56 2.28 -7.39
C GLY A 50 12.17 2.58 -7.95
N VAL A 51 11.10 2.20 -7.24
CA VAL A 51 9.72 2.47 -7.65
C VAL A 51 9.07 3.44 -6.67
N LYS A 52 8.73 4.65 -7.13
CA LYS A 52 8.07 5.66 -6.29
C LYS A 52 6.66 5.20 -5.91
N LYS A 53 6.45 4.87 -4.63
CA LYS A 53 5.16 4.40 -4.08
C LYS A 53 5.01 4.80 -2.62
N TRP A 54 3.81 4.64 -2.06
CA TRP A 54 3.64 4.68 -0.62
C TRP A 54 4.19 3.38 -0.03
N PRO A 55 5.30 3.43 0.73
CA PRO A 55 5.79 2.24 1.40
C PRO A 55 4.81 1.84 2.49
N PHE A 56 4.65 0.54 2.71
CA PHE A 56 3.89 -0.01 3.84
C PHE A 56 4.63 -1.21 4.40
N ASP A 57 4.46 -1.47 5.69
CA ASP A 57 5.10 -2.58 6.38
C ASP A 57 4.30 -3.88 6.17
N ALA A 58 4.67 -4.64 5.14
CA ALA A 58 4.02 -5.90 4.81
C ALA A 58 4.22 -6.98 5.89
N CYS A 59 5.34 -6.96 6.62
CA CYS A 59 5.59 -7.91 7.70
C CYS A 59 4.62 -7.66 8.86
N LYS A 60 4.44 -6.40 9.25
CA LYS A 60 3.47 -6.00 10.28
C LYS A 60 2.02 -6.29 9.85
N CYS A 61 1.73 -6.19 8.55
CA CYS A 61 0.39 -6.50 8.01
C CYS A 61 0.11 -7.99 8.12
N LYS A 62 1.08 -8.83 7.73
CA LYS A 62 0.96 -10.29 7.81
C LYS A 62 0.93 -10.79 9.25
N ALA A 63 1.75 -10.21 10.14
CA ALA A 63 1.75 -10.56 11.56
C ALA A 63 0.36 -10.38 12.18
N TYR A 64 -0.33 -9.28 11.87
CA TYR A 64 -1.71 -9.09 12.33
C TYR A 64 -2.67 -10.19 11.89
N TRP A 65 -2.47 -10.79 10.71
CA TRP A 65 -3.33 -11.88 10.27
C TRP A 65 -3.10 -13.13 11.11
N ASP A 66 -1.83 -13.43 11.40
CA ASP A 66 -1.42 -14.60 12.17
C ASP A 66 -1.80 -14.46 13.64
N ASP A 67 -1.54 -13.31 14.25
CA ASP A 67 -1.82 -13.01 15.66
C ASP A 67 -3.34 -13.06 15.97
N HIS A 68 -4.18 -12.75 14.98
CA HIS A 68 -5.63 -12.78 15.12
C HIS A 68 -6.30 -14.02 14.50
N ASN A 69 -5.51 -14.97 13.97
CA ASN A 69 -6.00 -16.20 13.33
C ASN A 69 -7.07 -15.93 12.25
N ILE A 70 -6.84 -14.93 11.39
CA ILE A 70 -7.72 -14.56 10.28
C ILE A 70 -7.07 -14.89 8.94
N SER A 71 -7.88 -15.29 7.95
CA SER A 71 -7.38 -15.65 6.61
C SER A 71 -6.99 -14.43 5.77
N ALA A 72 -7.60 -13.27 6.02
CA ALA A 72 -7.30 -12.00 5.39
C ALA A 72 -7.90 -10.85 6.22
N CYS A 73 -7.24 -9.69 6.26
CA CYS A 73 -7.76 -8.49 6.93
C CYS A 73 -8.63 -7.65 5.99
N GLY A 74 -8.03 -7.01 4.97
CA GLY A 74 -8.78 -6.25 3.96
C GLY A 74 -9.41 -4.93 4.43
N ASN A 75 -9.23 -4.50 5.69
CA ASN A 75 -9.86 -3.29 6.23
C ASN A 75 -9.50 -1.99 5.49
N CYS A 76 -8.38 -1.97 4.76
CA CYS A 76 -8.00 -0.85 3.90
C CYS A 76 -8.75 -0.78 2.56
N VAL A 77 -9.55 -1.81 2.24
CA VAL A 77 -10.34 -1.95 1.01
C VAL A 77 -11.85 -1.82 1.29
N HIS A 78 -12.27 -2.01 2.54
CA HIS A 78 -13.65 -1.79 3.00
C HIS A 78 -13.89 -0.31 3.33
#